data_AF-A0A7J4FBD3-F1
#
_entry.id   AF-A0A7J4FBD3-F1
#
_cell.length_a   1.000
_cell.length_b   1.000
_cell.length_c   1.000
_cell.angle_alpha   90.00
_cell.angle_beta   90.00
_cell.angle_gamma   90.00
#
_symmetry.space_group_name_H-M   'P 1'
#
loop_
_entity.id
_entity.type
_entity.pdbx_description
1 polymer ?
#
loop_
_entity_poly.entity_id
_entity_poly.type
_entity_poly.pdbx_seq_one_letter_code
_entity_poly.pdbx_strand_id
1 'polypeptide(L)'
;MSASRRKVSERVIASRISKLRGYLKVLKELQKTSLEEFLSDRMIRYSSERCPHLAIECAINIGNHVISALQLRKPEEYHEIATILEETGVIRRISLNDSLR
;
A
#
# COMPACT_ATOMS: atom_id res chain seq x y z
N MET A 1 25.63 -6.55 22.61
CA MET A 1 24.89 -7.38 21.61
C MET A 1 24.76 -6.56 20.33
N SER A 2 25.44 -6.95 19.26
CA SER A 2 25.43 -6.24 17.97
C SER A 2 24.08 -6.44 17.29
N ALA A 3 23.20 -5.43 17.34
CA ALA A 3 21.99 -5.42 16.54
C ALA A 3 22.38 -5.34 15.05
N SER A 4 22.19 -6.44 14.33
CA SER A 4 22.35 -6.49 12.88
C SER A 4 21.49 -5.39 12.24
N ARG A 5 22.12 -4.36 11.68
CA ARG A 5 21.42 -3.30 10.93
C ARG A 5 20.81 -3.94 9.69
N ARG A 6 19.49 -4.18 9.70
CA ARG A 6 18.77 -4.54 8.49
C ARG A 6 18.84 -3.36 7.52
N LYS A 7 19.44 -3.55 6.35
CA LYS A 7 19.39 -2.55 5.29
C LYS A 7 18.03 -2.58 4.60
N VAL A 8 17.60 -1.41 4.11
CA VAL A 8 16.47 -1.33 3.18
C VAL A 8 16.83 -2.18 1.94
N SER A 9 15.94 -3.10 1.55
CA SER A 9 16.17 -3.98 0.41
C SER A 9 15.41 -3.43 -0.77
N GLU A 10 16.11 -2.74 -1.65
CA GLU A 10 15.53 -2.15 -2.87
C GLU A 10 14.82 -3.21 -3.71
N ARG A 11 15.41 -4.41 -3.85
CA ARG A 11 14.79 -5.52 -4.58
C ARG A 11 13.44 -5.93 -3.99
N VAL A 12 13.34 -6.04 -2.67
CA VAL A 12 12.10 -6.43 -1.98
C VAL A 12 11.05 -5.33 -2.13
N ILE A 13 11.44 -4.08 -1.91
CA ILE A 13 10.54 -2.93 -2.05
C ILE A 13 10.06 -2.78 -3.50
N ALA A 14 10.95 -2.84 -4.48
CA ALA A 14 10.62 -2.72 -5.90
C ALA A 14 9.64 -3.83 -6.34
N SER A 15 9.86 -5.07 -5.90
CA SER A 15 8.94 -6.18 -6.17
C SER A 15 7.54 -5.91 -5.60
N ARG A 16 7.45 -5.41 -4.36
CA ARG A 16 6.17 -5.07 -3.72
C ARG A 16 5.48 -3.88 -4.37
N ILE A 17 6.23 -2.85 -4.76
CA ILE A 17 5.72 -1.70 -5.51
C ILE A 17 5.18 -2.16 -6.87
N SER A 18 5.86 -3.08 -7.56
CA SER A 18 5.37 -3.64 -8.81
C SER A 18 4.04 -4.37 -8.64
N LYS A 19 3.89 -5.17 -7.57
CA LYS A 19 2.63 -5.85 -7.25
C LYS A 19 1.52 -4.83 -6.93
N LEU A 20 1.81 -3.83 -6.10
CA LEU A 20 0.88 -2.74 -5.78
C LEU A 20 0.40 -2.04 -7.05
N ARG A 21 1.30 -1.68 -7.96
CA ARG A 21 0.94 -1.08 -9.26
C ARG A 21 0.04 -2.00 -10.09
N GLY A 22 0.26 -3.31 -10.05
CA GLY A 22 -0.61 -4.30 -10.68
C GLY A 22 -2.04 -4.25 -10.13
N TYR A 23 -2.21 -4.28 -8.80
CA TYR A 23 -3.53 -4.18 -8.18
C TYR A 23 -4.21 -2.84 -8.45
N LEU A 24 -3.46 -1.72 -8.39
CA LEU A 24 -3.99 -0.40 -8.74
C LEU A 24 -4.43 -0.31 -10.21
N LYS A 25 -3.76 -1.01 -11.13
CA LYS A 25 -4.18 -1.09 -12.53
C LYS A 25 -5.53 -1.80 -12.66
N VAL A 26 -5.70 -2.96 -12.02
CA VAL A 26 -6.98 -3.69 -12.01
C VAL A 26 -8.08 -2.82 -11.40
N LEU A 27 -7.81 -2.13 -10.29
CA LEU A 27 -8.78 -1.22 -9.68
C LEU A 27 -9.21 -0.07 -10.60
N LYS A 28 -8.27 0.51 -11.36
CA LYS A 28 -8.58 1.53 -12.36
C LYS A 28 -9.40 0.99 -13.53
N GLU A 29 -9.26 -0.29 -13.86
CA GLU A 29 -10.10 -0.96 -14.86
C GLU A 29 -11.51 -1.21 -14.31
N LEU A 30 -11.62 -1.70 -13.08
CA LEU A 30 -12.90 -1.94 -12.40
C LEU A 30 -13.70 -0.64 -12.14
N GLN A 31 -13.03 0.50 -11.99
CA GLN A 31 -13.71 1.81 -11.88
C GLN A 31 -14.54 2.19 -13.12
N LYS A 32 -14.30 1.54 -14.27
CA LYS A 32 -15.04 1.79 -15.52
C LYS A 32 -16.32 0.97 -15.63
N THR A 33 -16.50 0.00 -14.74
CA THR A 33 -17.64 -0.90 -14.71
C THR A 33 -18.90 -0.19 -14.22
N SER A 34 -20.05 -0.46 -14.84
CA SER A 34 -21.33 0.11 -14.41
C SER A 34 -21.81 -0.51 -13.08
N LEU A 35 -22.76 0.15 -12.42
CA LEU A 35 -23.36 -0.41 -11.20
C LEU A 35 -24.10 -1.73 -11.50
N GLU A 36 -24.78 -1.82 -12.64
CA GLU A 36 -25.50 -3.01 -13.09
C GLU A 36 -24.53 -4.19 -13.32
N GLU A 37 -23.40 -3.95 -13.98
CA GLU A 37 -22.35 -4.96 -14.17
C GLU A 37 -21.76 -5.40 -12.82
N PHE A 38 -21.50 -4.46 -11.91
CA PHE A 38 -21.04 -4.76 -10.55
C PHE A 38 -22.06 -5.61 -9.76
N LEU A 39 -23.36 -5.31 -9.86
CA LEU A 39 -24.41 -6.04 -9.15
C LEU A 39 -24.73 -7.40 -9.79
N SER A 40 -24.47 -7.59 -11.09
CA SER A 40 -24.77 -8.84 -11.79
C SER A 40 -23.59 -9.82 -11.84
N ASP A 41 -22.33 -9.34 -11.83
CA ASP A 41 -21.15 -10.20 -11.92
C ASP A 41 -20.43 -10.37 -10.57
N ARG A 42 -20.43 -11.60 -10.07
CA ARG A 42 -19.75 -12.00 -8.83
C ARG A 42 -18.23 -11.84 -8.90
N MET A 43 -17.62 -12.08 -10.05
CA MET A 43 -16.17 -11.95 -10.24
C MET A 43 -15.72 -10.50 -10.18
N ILE A 44 -16.52 -9.58 -10.73
CA ILE A 44 -16.29 -8.15 -10.60
C ILE A 44 -16.33 -7.74 -9.13
N ARG A 45 -17.36 -8.14 -8.38
CA ARG A 45 -17.44 -7.82 -6.94
C ARG A 45 -16.25 -8.34 -6.15
N TYR A 46 -15.90 -9.61 -6.35
CA TYR A 46 -14.76 -10.22 -5.65
C TYR A 46 -13.44 -9.56 -6.00
N SER A 47 -13.27 -9.17 -7.26
CA SER A 47 -12.08 -8.43 -7.68
C SER A 47 -12.05 -7.04 -7.05
N SER A 48 -13.19 -6.35 -6.98
CA SER A 48 -13.34 -5.04 -6.34
C SER A 48 -13.13 -5.06 -4.83
N GLU A 49 -13.37 -6.19 -4.15
CA GLU A 49 -13.07 -6.36 -2.72
C GLU A 49 -11.62 -6.81 -2.47
N ARG A 50 -11.12 -7.74 -3.28
CA ARG A 50 -9.81 -8.36 -3.06
C ARG A 50 -8.66 -7.46 -3.51
N CYS A 51 -8.81 -6.72 -4.61
CA CYS A 51 -7.75 -5.85 -5.11
C CYS A 51 -7.38 -4.71 -4.15
N PRO A 52 -8.32 -3.98 -3.50
CA PRO A 52 -7.97 -2.97 -2.50
C PRO A 52 -7.33 -3.60 -1.28
N HIS A 53 -7.85 -4.74 -0.81
CA HIS A 53 -7.28 -5.46 0.32
C HIS A 53 -5.81 -5.83 0.07
N LEU A 54 -5.50 -6.39 -1.11
CA LEU A 54 -4.12 -6.71 -1.54
C LEU A 54 -3.24 -5.47 -1.71
N ALA A 55 -3.78 -4.37 -2.21
CA ALA A 55 -3.06 -3.12 -2.36
C ALA A 55 -2.67 -2.53 -0.98
N ILE A 56 -3.61 -2.50 -0.04
CA ILE A 56 -3.38 -2.05 1.35
C ILE A 56 -2.33 -2.95 2.03
N GLU A 57 -2.46 -4.27 1.89
CA GLU A 57 -1.49 -5.23 2.44
C GLU A 57 -0.07 -5.00 1.88
N CYS A 58 0.04 -4.72 0.57
CA CYS A 58 1.33 -4.37 -0.04
C CYS A 58 1.92 -3.09 0.55
N ALA A 59 1.11 -2.05 0.74
CA ALA A 59 1.54 -0.79 1.34
C ALA A 59 2.01 -0.98 2.80
N ILE A 60 1.24 -1.70 3.61
CA ILE A 60 1.60 -2.09 4.99
C ILE A 60 2.92 -2.85 5.02
N ASN A 61 3.09 -3.84 4.14
CA ASN A 61 4.30 -4.64 4.07
C ASN A 61 5.53 -3.81 3.66
N ILE A 62 5.39 -2.89 2.71
CA ILE A 62 6.47 -1.96 2.33
C ILE A 62 6.83 -1.09 3.53
N GLY A 63 5.84 -0.49 4.19
CA GLY A 63 6.07 0.38 5.33
C GLY A 63 6.75 -0.32 6.50
N ASN A 64 6.28 -1.52 6.86
CA ASN A 64 6.91 -2.35 7.90
C ASN A 64 8.38 -2.69 7.57
N HIS A 65 8.68 -2.96 6.29
CA HIS A 65 10.06 -3.20 5.86
C HIS A 65 10.92 -1.97 6.09
N VAL A 66 10.43 -0.78 5.71
CA VAL A 66 11.15 0.47 5.88
C VAL A 66 11.33 0.81 7.37
N ILE A 67 10.26 0.75 8.16
CA ILE A 67 10.29 0.97 9.62
C ILE A 67 11.33 0.06 10.29
N SER A 68 11.33 -1.24 9.97
CA SER A 68 12.30 -2.17 10.54
C SER A 68 13.73 -1.89 10.10
N ALA A 69 13.95 -1.49 8.84
CA ALA A 69 15.27 -1.23 8.30
C ALA A 69 15.89 0.08 8.83
N LEU A 70 15.05 1.10 9.03
CA LEU A 70 15.45 2.39 9.57
C LEU A 70 15.43 2.45 11.11
N GLN A 71 15.05 1.35 11.78
CA GLN A 71 14.92 1.25 13.24
C GLN A 71 14.01 2.33 13.83
N LEU A 72 12.91 2.64 13.14
CA LEU A 72 11.91 3.61 13.59
C LEU A 72 11.07 3.01 14.73
N ARG A 73 10.26 3.86 15.37
CA ARG A 73 9.27 3.39 16.36
C ARG A 73 8.37 2.32 15.72
N LYS A 74 8.07 1.27 16.48
CA LYS A 74 7.19 0.20 16.01
C LYS A 74 5.74 0.72 16.00
N PRO A 75 4.96 0.47 14.92
CA PRO A 75 3.52 0.74 14.95
C PRO A 75 2.84 -0.22 15.95
N GLU A 76 1.93 0.30 16.76
CA GLU A 76 0.97 -0.48 17.54
C GLU A 76 -0.18 -0.93 16.64
N GLU A 77 -0.60 -0.05 15.72
CA GLU A 77 -1.70 -0.28 14.77
C GLU A 77 -1.26 -0.07 13.31
N TYR A 78 -1.93 -0.74 12.36
CA TYR A 78 -1.54 -0.65 10.94
C TYR A 78 -1.61 0.76 10.36
N HIS A 79 -2.56 1.60 10.81
CA HIS A 79 -2.71 2.96 10.31
C HIS A 79 -1.50 3.85 10.68
N GLU A 80 -0.83 3.56 11.79
CA GLU A 80 0.35 4.32 12.23
C GLU A 80 1.54 4.16 11.29
N ILE A 81 1.58 3.12 10.47
CA ILE A 81 2.66 2.91 9.49
C ILE A 81 2.78 4.13 8.59
N ALA A 82 1.66 4.65 8.07
CA ALA A 82 1.68 5.84 7.23
C ALA A 82 2.17 7.06 8.02
N THR A 83 1.66 7.25 9.24
CA THR A 83 2.06 8.36 10.13
C THR A 83 3.57 8.35 10.43
N ILE A 84 4.12 7.19 10.80
CA ILE A 84 5.56 7.03 11.10
C ILE A 84 6.43 7.37 9.88
N LEU A 85 6.04 6.88 8.70
CA LEU A 85 6.78 7.14 7.47
C LEU A 85 6.71 8.62 7.07
N GLU A 86 5.62 9.31 7.40
CA GLU A 86 5.46 10.73 7.16
C GLU A 86 6.29 11.57 8.15
N GLU A 87 6.21 11.28 9.46
CA GLU A 87 6.99 11.92 10.53
C GLU A 87 8.50 11.87 10.24
N THR A 88 8.94 10.81 9.56
CA THR A 88 10.35 10.57 9.20
C THR A 88 10.73 11.04 7.80
N GLY A 89 9.80 11.66 7.06
CA GLY A 89 10.02 12.21 5.73
C GLY A 89 10.21 11.16 4.62
N VAL A 90 9.94 9.88 4.90
CA VAL A 90 9.99 8.81 3.89
C VAL A 90 8.88 8.98 2.87
N ILE A 91 7.68 9.35 3.33
CA ILE A 91 6.57 9.75 2.48
C ILE A 91 6.17 11.18 2.79
N ARG A 92 5.67 11.90 1.79
CA ARG A 92 5.12 13.24 1.96
C ARG A 92 3.64 13.14 2.35
N ARG A 93 3.18 14.01 3.25
CA ARG A 93 1.74 14.25 3.43
C ARG A 93 1.14 14.82 2.15
N ILE A 94 0.10 14.18 1.63
CA ILE A 94 -0.64 14.67 0.48
C ILE A 94 -2.04 15.05 0.97
N SER A 95 -2.52 16.25 0.61
CA SER A 95 -3.92 16.58 0.83
C SER A 95 -4.78 15.83 -0.19
N LEU A 96 -5.90 15.26 0.25
CA LEU A 96 -6.85 14.59 -0.64
C LEU A 96 -7.37 15.53 -1.75
N ASN A 97 -7.37 16.84 -1.50
CA ASN A 97 -7.74 17.86 -2.50
C ASN A 97 -6.66 18.12 -3.57
N ASP A 98 -5.41 17.77 -3.30
CA ASP A 98 -4.31 17.93 -4.27
C ASP A 98 -4.29 16.79 -5.31
N SER A 99 -5.00 15.70 -5.03
CA SER A 99 -4.97 14.45 -5.83
C SER A 99 -6.12 14.34 -6.85
N LEU A 100 -7.10 15.25 -6.79
CA LEU A 100 -8.27 15.32 -7.69
C LEU A 100 -8.15 16.44 -8.73
N ARG A 101 -6.94 16.98 -8.92
CA ARG A 101 -6.59 17.95 -9.97
C ARG A 101 -5.75 17.31 -11.06
#